data_AF-A0A662CRD1-F1
#
_entry.id   AF-A0A662CRD1-F1
#
_cell.length_a   1.000
_cell.length_b   1.000
_cell.length_c   1.000
_cell.angle_alpha   90.00
_cell.angle_beta   90.00
_cell.angle_gamma   90.00
#
_symmetry.space_group_name_H-M   'P 1'
#
loop_
_entity.id
_entity.type
_entity.pdbx_description
1 polymer ?
#
loop_
_entity_poly.entity_id
_entity_poly.type
_entity_poly.pdbx_seq_one_letter_code
_entity_poly.pdbx_strand_id
1 'polypeptide(L)'
;MDQYSSQKINMFEHDYTGTAVEEIIDDEESNSPYLYTQGMSGVNTRFSFANLQEWIDQNPLIINSATMVFDVVPEEESGILYDDLPFRLMMGTVLEDDDYEPVYDYFVLLSSDPNQTASRFGGYKKAESKGLFSDTTYTYRFNMGLHFQYMLDGEKNDNDFILQLDDGMINPLYSKLWSNLPANKRRIRLEIVYLKL
;
A
#
# COMPACT_ATOMS: atom_id res chain seq x y z
N MET A 1 14.25 7.57 36.68
CA MET A 1 14.58 6.35 35.92
C MET A 1 13.81 5.22 36.59
N ASP A 2 12.67 4.84 36.02
CA ASP A 2 11.79 3.82 36.60
C ASP A 2 12.36 2.42 36.40
N GLN A 3 12.55 1.69 37.50
CA GLN A 3 13.21 0.38 37.58
C GLN A 3 12.24 -0.81 37.44
N TYR A 4 11.06 -0.64 36.83
CA TYR A 4 10.05 -1.70 36.72
C TYR A 4 9.45 -1.85 35.32
N SER A 5 10.28 -1.75 34.29
CA SER A 5 9.90 -2.11 32.92
C SER A 5 10.64 -3.38 32.51
N SER A 6 9.95 -4.53 32.57
CA SER A 6 10.41 -5.75 31.88
C SER A 6 9.92 -5.65 30.44
N GLN A 7 10.72 -5.05 29.55
CA GLN A 7 10.42 -5.06 28.13
C GLN A 7 10.51 -6.49 27.61
N LYS A 8 9.38 -7.05 27.18
CA LYS A 8 9.35 -8.32 26.43
C LYS A 8 9.56 -7.98 24.96
N ILE A 9 10.72 -8.34 24.44
CA ILE A 9 11.01 -8.26 23.01
C ILE A 9 10.58 -9.60 22.42
N ASN A 10 9.64 -9.58 21.48
CA ASN A 10 9.24 -10.75 20.70
C ASN A 10 9.88 -10.62 19.31
N MET A 11 10.52 -11.69 18.85
CA MET A 11 11.08 -11.79 17.50
C MET A 11 10.28 -12.85 16.74
N PHE A 12 9.87 -12.52 15.52
CA PHE A 12 9.14 -13.39 14.63
C PHE A 12 9.97 -13.56 13.36
N GLU A 13 10.05 -14.79 12.87
CA GLU A 13 10.77 -15.16 11.65
C GLU A 13 9.83 -16.04 10.82
N HIS A 14 9.69 -15.71 9.54
CA HIS A 14 8.85 -16.46 8.60
C HIS A 14 9.74 -17.29 7.70
N ASP A 15 9.40 -18.57 7.54
CA ASP A 15 10.04 -19.46 6.58
C ASP A 15 9.23 -19.44 5.27
N TYR A 16 9.83 -18.87 4.22
CA TYR A 16 9.22 -18.79 2.90
C TYR A 16 9.58 -19.97 1.99
N THR A 17 10.39 -20.92 2.45
CA THR A 17 10.89 -22.04 1.63
C THR A 17 9.74 -22.82 0.97
N GLY A 18 9.81 -22.97 -0.35
CA GLY A 18 8.81 -23.65 -1.18
C GLY A 18 7.54 -22.83 -1.45
N THR A 19 7.54 -21.53 -1.15
CA THR A 19 6.43 -20.62 -1.45
C THR A 19 6.73 -19.75 -2.66
N ALA A 20 5.70 -19.20 -3.30
CA ALA A 20 5.88 -18.22 -4.39
C ALA A 20 6.59 -16.93 -3.95
N VAL A 21 6.70 -16.68 -2.64
CA VAL A 21 7.39 -15.50 -2.09
C VAL A 21 8.90 -15.72 -2.06
N GLU A 22 9.38 -16.96 -1.85
CA GLU A 22 10.81 -17.32 -1.91
C GLU A 22 11.42 -16.89 -3.25
N GLU A 23 10.76 -17.24 -4.36
CA GLU A 23 11.19 -16.89 -5.72
C GLU A 23 11.25 -15.38 -5.99
N ILE A 24 10.56 -14.55 -5.19
CA ILE A 24 10.53 -13.10 -5.33
C ILE A 24 11.56 -12.43 -4.42
N ILE A 25 11.77 -12.97 -3.21
CA ILE A 25 12.75 -12.44 -2.27
C ILE A 25 14.18 -12.78 -2.72
N ASP A 26 14.38 -13.96 -3.32
CA ASP A 26 15.71 -14.44 -3.71
C ASP A 26 16.18 -13.89 -5.08
N ASP A 27 15.28 -13.30 -5.87
CA ASP A 27 15.57 -12.77 -7.21
C ASP A 27 14.87 -11.42 -7.46
N GLU A 28 15.67 -10.34 -7.51
CA GLU A 28 15.18 -8.98 -7.78
C GLU A 28 14.59 -8.81 -9.18
N GLU A 29 14.91 -9.70 -10.14
CA GLU A 29 14.38 -9.67 -11.51
C GLU A 29 13.08 -10.50 -11.65
N SER A 30 12.62 -11.11 -10.56
CA SER A 30 11.42 -11.93 -10.53
C SER A 30 10.18 -11.11 -10.83
N ASN A 31 9.48 -11.48 -11.90
CA ASN A 31 8.25 -10.84 -12.32
C ASN A 31 7.03 -11.59 -11.78
N SER A 32 6.53 -11.16 -10.63
CA SER A 32 5.35 -11.77 -10.03
C SER A 32 4.04 -11.13 -10.50
N PRO A 33 3.00 -11.93 -10.83
CA PRO A 33 1.64 -11.42 -11.05
C PRO A 33 1.00 -10.88 -9.76
N TYR A 34 1.63 -11.08 -8.61
CA TYR A 34 1.10 -10.74 -7.30
C TYR A 34 2.04 -9.85 -6.50
N LEU A 35 1.45 -9.05 -5.63
CA LEU A 35 2.13 -8.36 -4.54
C LEU A 35 1.75 -9.01 -3.22
N TYR A 36 2.65 -8.90 -2.25
CA TYR A 36 2.49 -9.51 -0.94
C TYR A 36 2.74 -8.49 0.16
N THR A 37 1.88 -8.52 1.17
CA THR A 37 2.11 -7.82 2.44
C THR A 37 1.78 -8.77 3.57
N GLN A 38 2.62 -8.79 4.61
CA GLN A 38 2.47 -9.67 5.76
C GLN A 38 3.00 -8.97 7.01
N GLY A 39 2.24 -9.04 8.10
CA GLY A 39 2.68 -8.51 9.38
C GLY A 39 3.62 -9.45 10.13
N MET A 40 3.90 -9.10 11.37
CA MET A 40 4.81 -9.76 12.30
C MET A 40 6.20 -10.01 11.67
N SER A 41 6.84 -8.95 11.19
CA SER A 41 8.15 -9.01 10.50
C SER A 41 8.13 -9.79 9.17
N GLY A 42 6.96 -9.89 8.53
CA GLY A 42 6.83 -10.45 7.19
C GLY A 42 7.21 -9.48 6.08
N VAL A 43 6.89 -9.86 4.84
CA VAL A 43 7.18 -9.07 3.64
C VAL A 43 6.32 -7.82 3.50
N ASN A 44 6.89 -6.79 2.90
CA ASN A 44 6.20 -5.58 2.45
C ASN A 44 6.34 -5.42 0.94
N THR A 45 5.44 -4.66 0.32
CA THR A 45 5.54 -4.34 -1.11
C THR A 45 6.14 -2.96 -1.29
N ARG A 46 7.25 -2.86 -2.03
CA ARG A 46 7.89 -1.60 -2.45
C ARG A 46 7.59 -1.32 -3.93
N PHE A 47 7.33 -0.08 -4.31
CA PHE A 47 7.04 0.29 -5.70
C PHE A 47 7.33 1.76 -6.00
N SER A 48 7.53 2.07 -7.27
CA SER A 48 7.79 3.43 -7.78
C SER A 48 6.96 3.74 -9.03
N PHE A 49 6.69 5.01 -9.32
CA PHE A 49 6.00 5.42 -10.53
C PHE A 49 6.99 5.81 -11.64
N ALA A 50 7.15 4.95 -12.67
CA ALA A 50 8.12 5.18 -13.74
C ALA A 50 7.92 6.52 -14.50
N ASN A 51 6.67 6.93 -14.72
CA ASN A 51 6.34 8.09 -15.57
C ASN A 51 5.95 9.34 -14.75
N LEU A 52 6.26 9.38 -13.45
CA LEU A 52 5.89 10.53 -12.62
C LEU A 52 6.67 11.79 -13.03
N GLN A 53 7.94 11.65 -13.41
CA GLN A 53 8.75 12.77 -13.87
C GLN A 53 8.16 13.43 -15.11
N GLU A 54 7.64 12.64 -16.05
CA GLU A 54 6.97 13.18 -17.25
C GLU A 54 5.75 14.04 -16.90
N TRP A 55 5.10 13.79 -15.75
CA TRP A 55 3.98 14.59 -15.27
C TRP A 55 4.46 15.87 -14.59
N ILE A 56 5.53 15.80 -13.80
CA ILE A 56 6.20 16.97 -13.21
C ILE A 56 6.61 17.96 -14.31
N ASP A 57 7.13 17.44 -15.43
CA ASP A 57 7.64 18.26 -16.53
C ASP A 57 6.52 18.94 -17.37
N GLN A 58 5.25 18.52 -17.22
CA GLN A 58 4.10 19.03 -18.00
C GLN A 58 3.45 20.31 -17.41
N ASN A 59 4.14 20.99 -16.50
CA ASN A 59 3.65 22.13 -15.74
C ASN A 59 2.96 23.24 -16.58
N PRO A 60 1.82 23.81 -16.12
CA PRO A 60 1.22 23.65 -14.80
C PRO A 60 0.03 22.66 -14.76
N LEU A 61 0.09 21.68 -13.85
CA LEU A 61 -0.98 20.71 -13.55
C LEU A 61 -1.48 20.89 -12.11
N ILE A 62 -2.79 20.79 -11.89
CA ILE A 62 -3.39 20.81 -10.54
C ILE A 62 -4.12 19.49 -10.30
N ILE A 63 -3.80 18.78 -9.23
CA ILE A 63 -4.45 17.53 -8.84
C ILE A 63 -5.71 17.84 -8.01
N ASN A 64 -6.87 17.42 -8.51
CA ASN A 64 -8.14 17.51 -7.78
C ASN A 64 -8.35 16.29 -6.89
N SER A 65 -8.00 15.09 -7.39
CA SER A 65 -8.00 13.86 -6.61
C SER A 65 -7.02 12.86 -7.20
N ALA A 66 -6.32 12.13 -6.34
CA ALA A 66 -5.55 10.97 -6.72
C ALA A 66 -5.86 9.83 -5.75
N THR A 67 -6.26 8.67 -6.27
CA THR A 67 -6.58 7.49 -5.48
C THR A 67 -5.77 6.31 -5.99
N MET A 68 -4.91 5.77 -5.14
CA MET A 68 -4.21 4.53 -5.43
C MET A 68 -5.09 3.34 -5.05
N VAL A 69 -5.26 2.39 -5.96
CA VAL A 69 -6.17 1.25 -5.79
C VAL A 69 -5.43 -0.06 -5.98
N PHE A 70 -5.49 -0.90 -4.96
CA PHE A 70 -5.00 -2.28 -4.98
C PHE A 70 -6.19 -3.23 -4.99
N ASP A 71 -6.26 -4.08 -6.01
CA ASP A 71 -7.24 -5.16 -6.07
C ASP A 71 -6.71 -6.40 -5.34
N VAL A 72 -7.56 -6.97 -4.52
CA VAL A 72 -7.32 -8.25 -3.86
C VAL A 72 -7.47 -9.39 -4.88
N VAL A 73 -6.57 -10.38 -4.82
CA VAL A 73 -6.69 -11.61 -5.59
C VAL A 73 -7.85 -12.45 -5.03
N PRO A 74 -8.80 -12.94 -5.86
CA PRO A 74 -9.94 -13.71 -5.38
C PRO A 74 -9.57 -14.94 -4.54
N GLU A 75 -10.47 -15.40 -3.65
CA GLU A 75 -10.22 -16.54 -2.75
C GLU A 75 -9.79 -17.79 -3.52
N GLU A 76 -10.42 -18.08 -4.66
CA GLU A 76 -10.12 -19.25 -5.48
C GLU A 76 -8.70 -19.25 -6.07
N GLU A 77 -8.07 -18.09 -6.21
CA GLU A 77 -6.74 -17.91 -6.81
C GLU A 77 -5.67 -17.56 -5.76
N SER A 78 -6.06 -16.94 -4.66
CA SER A 78 -5.16 -16.61 -3.56
C SER A 78 -5.02 -17.74 -2.54
N GLY A 79 -6.08 -18.54 -2.35
CA GLY A 79 -6.20 -19.47 -1.23
C GLY A 79 -6.40 -18.77 0.13
N ILE A 80 -6.68 -17.47 0.15
CA ILE A 80 -6.89 -16.65 1.36
C ILE A 80 -8.37 -16.33 1.45
N LEU A 81 -9.01 -16.65 2.58
CA LEU A 81 -10.39 -16.25 2.81
C LEU A 81 -10.49 -14.73 2.96
N TYR A 82 -11.55 -14.12 2.43
CA TYR A 82 -11.74 -12.68 2.51
C TYR A 82 -11.87 -12.17 3.95
N ASP A 83 -12.35 -13.00 4.87
CA ASP A 83 -12.44 -12.69 6.30
C ASP A 83 -11.06 -12.68 6.98
N ASP A 84 -10.08 -13.41 6.43
CA ASP A 84 -8.69 -13.48 6.93
C ASP A 84 -7.80 -12.38 6.33
N LEU A 85 -8.34 -11.50 5.50
CA LEU A 85 -7.59 -10.36 4.97
C LEU A 85 -7.40 -9.25 6.02
N PRO A 86 -6.24 -8.56 6.02
CA PRO A 86 -6.00 -7.41 6.87
C PRO A 86 -7.12 -6.37 6.80
N PHE A 87 -7.54 -5.83 7.94
CA PHE A 87 -8.61 -4.82 7.93
C PHE A 87 -8.16 -3.51 7.29
N ARG A 88 -6.89 -3.16 7.47
CA ARG A 88 -6.29 -1.95 6.93
C ARG A 88 -4.84 -2.20 6.50
N LEU A 89 -4.51 -1.72 5.31
CA LEU A 89 -3.15 -1.53 4.83
C LEU A 89 -2.77 -0.05 4.96
N MET A 90 -1.48 0.20 4.99
CA MET A 90 -0.92 1.52 5.20
C MET A 90 0.20 1.77 4.18
N MET A 91 0.31 3.01 3.72
CA MET A 91 1.24 3.41 2.67
C MET A 91 2.08 4.60 3.13
N GLY A 92 3.37 4.55 2.82
CA GLY A 92 4.26 5.69 2.94
C GLY A 92 5.38 5.66 1.92
N THR A 93 6.33 6.57 2.10
CA THR A 93 7.55 6.65 1.31
C THR A 93 8.75 6.17 2.10
N VAL A 94 9.69 5.56 1.39
CA VAL A 94 11.00 5.19 1.91
C VAL A 94 11.97 6.34 1.63
N LEU A 95 12.63 6.83 2.67
CA LEU A 95 13.64 7.89 2.59
C LEU A 95 15.03 7.31 2.31
N GLU A 96 16.01 8.15 1.99
CA GLU A 96 17.38 7.73 1.66
C GLU A 96 18.06 6.90 2.79
N ASP A 97 17.67 7.12 4.05
CA ASP A 97 18.21 6.41 5.21
C ASP A 97 17.44 5.10 5.56
N ASP A 98 16.62 4.58 4.61
CA ASP A 98 15.64 3.48 4.81
C ASP A 98 14.57 3.78 5.88
N ASP A 99 14.50 5.03 6.34
CA ASP A 99 13.44 5.51 7.21
C ASP A 99 12.10 5.56 6.47
N TYR A 100 11.04 5.30 7.23
CA TYR A 100 9.68 5.28 6.73
C TYR A 100 8.92 6.53 7.15
N GLU A 101 8.28 7.20 6.19
CA GLU A 101 7.30 8.24 6.49
C GLU A 101 5.95 7.97 5.82
N PRO A 102 4.82 8.14 6.54
CA PRO A 102 3.51 8.16 5.93
C PRO A 102 3.41 9.16 4.77
N VAL A 103 2.61 8.83 3.76
CA VAL A 103 2.36 9.78 2.68
C VAL A 103 1.67 11.04 3.22
N TYR A 104 1.95 12.18 2.60
CA TYR A 104 1.55 13.50 3.09
C TYR A 104 0.05 13.65 3.43
N ASP A 105 -0.85 13.06 2.62
CA ASP A 105 -2.29 13.05 2.90
C ASP A 105 -2.61 12.47 4.29
N TYR A 106 -1.89 11.42 4.71
CA TYR A 106 -2.08 10.83 6.04
C TYR A 106 -1.79 11.85 7.15
N PHE A 107 -0.67 12.56 7.08
CA PHE A 107 -0.30 13.56 8.09
C PHE A 107 -1.30 14.72 8.18
N VAL A 108 -1.74 15.24 7.03
CA VAL A 108 -2.74 16.32 6.96
C VAL A 108 -4.08 15.85 7.53
N LEU A 109 -4.50 14.63 7.21
CA LEU A 109 -5.76 14.07 7.71
C LEU A 109 -5.69 13.68 9.19
N LEU A 110 -4.54 13.21 9.67
CA LEU A 110 -4.32 12.88 11.07
C LEU A 110 -4.39 14.13 11.94
N SER A 111 -3.69 15.19 11.53
CA SER A 111 -3.64 16.47 12.27
C SER A 111 -4.97 17.22 12.28
N SER A 112 -5.84 16.97 11.29
CA SER A 112 -7.18 17.58 11.20
C SER A 112 -8.31 16.72 11.76
N ASP A 113 -8.05 15.47 12.15
CA ASP A 113 -9.03 14.55 12.74
C ASP A 113 -9.02 14.61 14.27
N PRO A 114 -10.13 14.99 14.94
CA PRO A 114 -10.22 14.99 16.40
C PRO A 114 -9.91 13.64 17.05
N ASN A 115 -10.14 12.54 16.34
CA ASN A 115 -9.88 11.19 16.83
C ASN A 115 -8.49 10.66 16.44
N GLN A 116 -7.70 11.43 15.68
CA GLN A 116 -6.36 11.04 15.19
C GLN A 116 -6.33 9.65 14.54
N THR A 117 -7.32 9.36 13.69
CA THR A 117 -7.39 8.06 12.98
C THR A 117 -7.01 8.17 11.51
N ALA A 118 -7.02 9.38 10.96
CA ALA A 118 -6.85 9.65 9.53
C ALA A 118 -7.72 8.73 8.66
N SER A 119 -8.95 8.43 9.10
CA SER A 119 -9.83 7.44 8.44
C SER A 119 -10.09 7.76 6.95
N ARG A 120 -10.09 9.05 6.59
CA ARG A 120 -10.24 9.54 5.21
C ARG A 120 -9.05 9.21 4.31
N PHE A 121 -7.90 8.88 4.86
CA PHE A 121 -6.74 8.44 4.08
C PHE A 121 -7.03 7.12 3.37
N GLY A 122 -7.86 6.28 3.98
CA GLY A 122 -8.26 4.99 3.44
C GLY A 122 -7.34 3.87 3.89
N GLY A 123 -7.06 2.96 2.97
CA GLY A 123 -6.34 1.71 3.23
C GLY A 123 -7.21 0.62 3.84
N TYR A 124 -8.50 0.86 4.07
CA TYR A 124 -9.42 -0.15 4.60
C TYR A 124 -9.84 -1.14 3.52
N LYS A 125 -10.00 -2.40 3.91
CA LYS A 125 -10.61 -3.46 3.09
C LYS A 125 -12.03 -3.03 2.69
N LYS A 126 -12.29 -2.92 1.39
CA LYS A 126 -13.60 -2.50 0.87
C LYS A 126 -14.13 -3.47 -0.16
N ALA A 127 -15.37 -3.93 0.05
CA ALA A 127 -16.09 -4.75 -0.90
C ALA A 127 -16.48 -3.94 -2.15
N GLU A 128 -16.22 -4.52 -3.31
CA GLU A 128 -16.61 -4.04 -4.63
C GLU A 128 -17.50 -5.11 -5.27
N SER A 129 -18.80 -4.82 -5.29
CA SER A 129 -19.81 -5.72 -5.85
C SER A 129 -19.97 -5.48 -7.35
N LYS A 130 -19.97 -6.56 -8.14
CA LYS A 130 -20.31 -6.52 -9.56
C LYS A 130 -21.81 -6.71 -9.85
N GLY A 131 -22.67 -6.61 -8.85
CA GLY A 131 -24.13 -6.70 -9.02
C GLY A 131 -24.71 -8.12 -9.03
N LEU A 132 -23.89 -9.16 -8.84
CA LEU A 132 -24.32 -10.54 -8.57
C LEU A 132 -23.82 -10.94 -7.18
N PHE A 133 -24.67 -11.64 -6.41
CA PHE A 133 -24.44 -11.98 -4.99
C PHE A 133 -23.14 -12.78 -4.73
N SER A 134 -22.56 -13.41 -5.76
CA SER A 134 -21.35 -14.23 -5.67
C SER A 134 -20.09 -13.60 -6.27
N ASP A 135 -20.15 -12.35 -6.75
CA ASP A 135 -19.08 -11.72 -7.53
C ASP A 135 -18.52 -10.48 -6.82
N THR A 136 -18.41 -10.59 -5.48
CA THR A 136 -17.80 -9.55 -4.63
C THR A 136 -16.30 -9.75 -4.61
N THR A 137 -15.58 -8.69 -4.96
CA THR A 137 -14.12 -8.63 -4.81
C THR A 137 -13.77 -7.55 -3.81
N TYR A 138 -12.53 -7.53 -3.33
CA TYR A 138 -12.09 -6.54 -2.35
C TYR A 138 -11.00 -5.63 -2.92
N THR A 139 -10.94 -4.42 -2.39
CA THR A 139 -9.91 -3.43 -2.73
C THR A 139 -9.39 -2.73 -1.48
N TYR A 140 -8.16 -2.23 -1.57
CA TYR A 140 -7.60 -1.24 -0.67
C TYR A 140 -7.37 0.05 -1.46
N ARG A 141 -7.91 1.17 -0.97
CA ARG A 141 -7.89 2.45 -1.68
C ARG A 141 -7.28 3.54 -0.79
N PHE A 142 -6.31 4.27 -1.33
CA PHE A 142 -5.57 5.32 -0.62
C PHE A 142 -5.78 6.66 -1.31
N ASN A 143 -6.18 7.68 -0.56
CA ASN A 143 -6.29 9.03 -1.09
C ASN A 143 -4.94 9.74 -0.95
N MET A 144 -4.38 10.16 -2.08
CA MET A 144 -3.00 10.66 -2.20
C MET A 144 -2.92 11.98 -2.98
N GLY A 145 -4.04 12.71 -3.06
CA GLY A 145 -4.14 13.90 -3.89
C GLY A 145 -3.13 14.98 -3.48
N LEU A 146 -2.99 15.21 -2.17
CA LEU A 146 -2.08 16.21 -1.65
C LEU A 146 -0.62 15.79 -1.85
N HIS A 147 -0.33 14.50 -1.67
CA HIS A 147 1.01 13.96 -1.86
C HIS A 147 1.47 14.10 -3.31
N PHE A 148 0.65 13.71 -4.28
CA PHE A 148 0.99 13.88 -5.68
C PHE A 148 1.11 15.36 -6.08
N GLN A 149 0.28 16.26 -5.53
CA GLN A 149 0.47 17.70 -5.74
C GLN A 149 1.82 18.17 -5.18
N TYR A 150 2.18 17.73 -3.97
CA TYR A 150 3.44 18.08 -3.31
C TYR A 150 4.67 17.60 -4.11
N MET A 151 4.56 16.45 -4.79
CA MET A 151 5.57 15.97 -5.72
C MET A 151 5.64 16.79 -7.02
N LEU A 152 4.49 17.16 -7.60
CA LEU A 152 4.43 18.00 -8.81
C LEU A 152 4.97 19.41 -8.58
N ASP A 153 4.78 19.95 -7.38
CA ASP A 153 5.30 21.25 -6.96
C ASP A 153 6.83 21.21 -6.72
N GLY A 154 7.45 20.02 -6.75
CA GLY A 154 8.89 19.83 -6.55
C GLY A 154 9.33 19.85 -5.08
N GLU A 155 8.39 19.82 -4.14
CA GLU A 155 8.64 19.89 -2.71
C GLU A 155 8.89 18.52 -2.08
N LYS A 156 8.50 17.42 -2.77
CA LYS A 156 8.86 16.04 -2.41
C LYS A 156 9.29 15.24 -3.64
N ASN A 157 10.51 14.69 -3.59
CA ASN A 157 11.10 13.99 -4.74
C ASN A 157 11.14 12.47 -4.58
N ASP A 158 10.81 11.93 -3.39
CA ASP A 158 10.88 10.50 -3.13
C ASP A 158 9.78 9.76 -3.91
N ASN A 159 10.20 9.03 -4.95
CA ASN A 159 9.32 8.20 -5.78
C ASN A 159 9.41 6.73 -5.38
N ASP A 160 9.57 6.47 -4.09
CA ASP A 160 9.72 5.15 -3.53
C ASP A 160 8.70 4.92 -2.43
N PHE A 161 7.75 4.03 -2.69
CA PHE A 161 6.59 3.79 -1.87
C PHE A 161 6.65 2.40 -1.27
N ILE A 162 6.19 2.29 -0.03
CA ILE A 162 6.01 1.02 0.65
C ILE A 162 4.56 0.85 1.11
N LEU A 163 4.04 -0.35 0.87
CA LEU A 163 2.74 -0.81 1.32
C LEU A 163 2.95 -1.91 2.37
N GLN A 164 2.31 -1.73 3.53
CA GLN A 164 2.44 -2.60 4.70
C GLN A 164 1.11 -2.75 5.43
N LEU A 165 1.04 -3.65 6.40
CA LEU A 165 -0.10 -3.73 7.32
C LEU A 165 -0.07 -2.55 8.31
N ASP A 166 -1.23 -1.96 8.59
CA ASP A 166 -1.36 -0.85 9.56
C ASP A 166 -0.96 -1.28 10.98
N ASP A 167 -1.33 -2.49 11.37
CA ASP A 167 -1.07 -3.09 12.68
C ASP A 167 -0.05 -4.25 12.59
N GLY A 168 0.86 -4.18 11.61
CA GLY A 168 1.81 -5.25 11.30
C GLY A 168 2.72 -5.67 12.47
N MET A 169 2.86 -4.90 13.54
CA MET A 169 3.64 -5.34 14.71
C MET A 169 2.96 -6.44 15.54
N ILE A 170 1.63 -6.55 15.48
CA ILE A 170 0.83 -7.46 16.32
C ILE A 170 -0.11 -8.35 15.51
N ASN A 171 -0.17 -8.13 14.19
CA ASN A 171 -1.10 -8.79 13.30
C ASN A 171 -0.34 -9.75 12.35
N PRO A 172 -0.56 -11.08 12.40
CA PRO A 172 0.10 -12.05 11.52
C PRO A 172 -0.53 -12.15 10.13
N LEU A 173 -1.64 -11.44 9.89
CA LEU A 173 -2.36 -11.56 8.63
C LEU A 173 -1.49 -11.14 7.44
N TYR A 174 -1.89 -11.63 6.28
CA TYR A 174 -1.22 -11.36 5.03
C TYR A 174 -2.22 -11.15 3.92
N SER A 175 -1.79 -10.47 2.86
CA SER A 175 -2.61 -10.26 1.68
C SER A 175 -1.83 -10.56 0.42
N LYS A 176 -2.56 -11.08 -0.57
CA LYS A 176 -2.10 -11.27 -1.95
C LYS A 176 -2.90 -10.34 -2.85
N LEU A 177 -2.22 -9.38 -3.46
CA LEU A 177 -2.82 -8.34 -4.30
C LEU A 177 -2.37 -8.52 -5.74
N TRP A 178 -3.13 -8.02 -6.70
CA TRP A 178 -2.69 -8.02 -8.09
C TRP A 178 -1.53 -7.05 -8.29
N SER A 179 -0.47 -7.47 -9.00
CA SER A 179 0.61 -6.58 -9.42
C SER A 179 0.22 -5.76 -10.66
N ASN A 180 1.12 -4.89 -11.13
CA ASN A 180 0.91 -4.10 -12.34
C ASN A 180 1.29 -4.84 -13.64
N LEU A 181 1.52 -6.17 -13.61
CA LEU A 181 1.86 -6.91 -14.82
C LEU A 181 0.75 -6.82 -15.87
N PRO A 182 1.06 -6.51 -17.15
CA PRO A 182 0.06 -6.34 -18.20
C PRO A 182 -0.85 -7.54 -18.43
N ALA A 183 -0.36 -8.75 -18.13
CA ALA A 183 -1.11 -10.00 -18.27
C ALA A 183 -2.17 -10.21 -17.17
N ASN A 184 -2.14 -9.43 -16.08
CA ASN A 184 -3.06 -9.61 -14.97
C ASN A 184 -4.48 -9.19 -15.34
N LYS A 185 -5.47 -9.97 -14.86
CA LYS A 185 -6.92 -9.70 -15.04
C LYS A 185 -7.33 -8.36 -14.41
N ARG A 186 -6.67 -8.00 -13.32
CA ARG A 186 -6.76 -6.69 -12.64
C ARG A 186 -5.36 -6.19 -12.37
N ARG A 187 -5.21 -4.88 -12.26
CA ARG A 187 -3.93 -4.24 -12.02
C ARG A 187 -4.09 -3.16 -10.98
N ILE A 188 -3.02 -2.95 -10.23
CA ILE A 188 -2.87 -1.75 -9.42
C ILE A 188 -3.07 -0.54 -10.34
N ARG A 189 -3.79 0.46 -9.85
CA ARG A 189 -4.07 1.67 -10.63
C ARG A 189 -4.02 2.92 -9.77
N LEU A 190 -3.50 3.97 -10.38
CA LEU A 190 -3.64 5.33 -9.90
C LEU A 190 -4.82 5.97 -10.64
N GLU A 191 -5.91 6.23 -9.93
CA GLU A 191 -7.08 6.96 -10.43
C GLU A 191 -6.87 8.44 -10.15
N ILE A 192 -6.61 9.26 -11.19
CA ILE A 192 -6.34 10.69 -11.02
C ILE A 192 -7.35 11.56 -11.77
N VAL A 193 -7.73 12.67 -11.13
CA VAL A 193 -8.47 13.77 -11.73
C VAL A 193 -7.62 15.02 -11.57
N TYR A 194 -7.30 15.67 -12.68
CA TYR A 194 -6.45 16.85 -12.71
C TYR A 194 -6.98 17.92 -13.67
N LEU A 195 -6.57 19.15 -13.45
CA LEU A 195 -6.75 20.26 -14.37
C LEU A 195 -5.43 20.55 -15.08
N LYS A 196 -5.49 20.65 -16.40
CA LYS A 196 -4.39 21.15 -17.23
C LYS A 196 -4.62 22.63 -17.49
N LEU A 197 -3.64 23.47 -17.11
CA LEU A 197 -3.68 24.92 -17.29
C LEU A 197 -3.16 25.37 -18.66
#